data_AF-A0A235I022-F1
#
_entry.id   AF-A0A235I022-F1
#
_cell.length_a   1.000
_cell.length_b   1.000
_cell.length_c   1.000
_cell.angle_alpha   90.00
_cell.angle_beta   90.00
_cell.angle_gamma   90.00
#
_symmetry.space_group_name_H-M   'P 1'
#
loop_
_entity.id
_entity.type
_entity.pdbx_description
1 polymer ?
#
loop_
_entity_poly.entity_id
_entity_poly.type
_entity_poly.pdbx_seq_one_letter_code
_entity_poly.pdbx_strand_id
1 'polypeptide(L)'
;MFSRHKAASDRKKYKRDHILSYHPIQKLKIVLAGLYVAVISDFSVAYKVVLSVPVLAFSFIFRQWVDVTLILLATGMMLVAELFNSAIEILCDFVEEREDNRIGVIKDIAAAAAGISIFVWAVTLILEGSHLWQLLKI
;
A
#
# COMPACT_ATOMS: atom_id res chain seq x y z
N MET A 1 47.80 23.87 8.48
CA MET A 1 47.27 23.38 7.18
C MET A 1 46.71 21.94 7.23
N PHE A 2 47.18 21.06 8.13
CA PHE A 2 46.75 19.66 8.26
C PHE A 2 45.33 19.40 8.84
N SER A 3 44.81 20.30 9.70
CA SER A 3 43.51 20.09 10.40
C SER A 3 42.29 20.18 9.47
N ARG A 4 42.31 21.06 8.47
CA ARG A 4 41.21 21.22 7.49
C ARG A 4 41.07 20.01 6.56
N HIS A 5 42.17 19.33 6.26
CA HIS A 5 42.16 18.16 5.39
C HIS A 5 41.54 16.93 6.07
N LYS A 6 41.78 16.76 7.38
CA LYS A 6 41.20 15.66 8.17
C LYS A 6 39.68 15.84 8.34
N ALA A 7 39.24 17.06 8.70
CA ALA A 7 37.81 17.38 8.83
C ALA A 7 37.02 17.31 7.51
N ALA A 8 37.67 17.51 6.36
CA ALA A 8 37.05 17.32 5.05
C ALA A 8 37.01 15.83 4.62
N SER A 9 38.02 15.04 5.03
CA SER A 9 38.06 13.60 4.81
C SER A 9 37.01 12.88 5.67
N ASP A 10 36.90 13.25 6.95
CA ASP A 10 35.92 12.68 7.88
C ASP A 10 34.48 13.04 7.49
N ARG A 11 34.22 14.26 7.00
CA ARG A 11 32.90 14.64 6.45
C ARG A 11 32.55 13.88 5.16
N LYS A 12 33.53 13.62 4.30
CA LYS A 12 33.30 12.79 3.10
C LYS A 12 33.05 11.33 3.45
N LYS A 13 33.64 10.82 4.53
CA LYS A 13 33.41 9.45 5.05
C LYS A 13 32.00 9.34 5.65
N TYR A 14 31.63 10.26 6.55
CA TYR A 14 30.30 10.33 7.17
C TYR A 14 29.15 10.41 6.15
N LYS A 15 29.31 11.20 5.07
CA LYS A 15 28.29 11.34 4.02
C LYS A 15 28.22 10.14 3.07
N ARG A 16 29.27 9.31 3.00
CA ARG A 16 29.33 8.12 2.13
C ARG A 16 28.77 6.88 2.83
N ASP A 17 28.93 6.79 4.14
CA ASP A 17 28.46 5.68 4.96
C ASP A 17 26.92 5.66 5.09
N HIS A 18 26.26 6.83 5.02
CA HIS A 18 24.80 6.94 5.02
C HIS A 18 24.12 6.57 3.67
N ILE A 19 24.87 6.39 2.58
CA ILE A 19 24.31 6.12 1.24
C ILE A 19 24.43 4.64 0.86
N LEU A 20 25.20 3.82 1.58
CA LEU A 20 25.52 2.44 1.16
C LEU A 20 25.31 1.36 2.24
N SER A 21 24.15 1.34 2.89
CA SER A 21 23.66 0.12 3.56
C SER A 21 22.25 -0.20 3.11
N TYR A 22 22.18 -0.64 1.84
CA TYR A 22 20.97 -1.14 1.20
C TYR A 22 20.64 -2.52 1.79
N HIS A 23 20.00 -2.56 2.96
CA HIS A 23 19.49 -3.79 3.56
C HIS A 23 18.05 -4.03 3.08
N PRO A 24 17.80 -4.96 2.13
CA PRO A 24 16.46 -5.20 1.59
C PRO A 24 15.46 -5.60 2.68
N ILE A 25 15.94 -6.28 3.72
CA ILE A 25 15.13 -6.73 4.87
C ILE A 25 14.66 -5.54 5.74
N GLN A 26 15.45 -4.46 5.84
CA GLN A 26 15.03 -3.25 6.57
C GLN A 26 14.01 -2.45 5.76
N LYS A 27 14.14 -2.39 4.43
CA LYS A 27 13.10 -1.82 3.56
C LYS A 27 11.80 -2.60 3.64
N LEU A 28 11.88 -3.94 3.68
CA LEU A 28 10.71 -4.79 3.90
C LEU A 28 10.08 -4.53 5.27
N LYS A 29 10.89 -4.34 6.32
CA LYS A 29 10.41 -3.98 7.67
C LYS A 29 9.75 -2.61 7.72
N ILE A 30 10.25 -1.64 6.94
CA ILE A 30 9.65 -0.30 6.80
C ILE A 30 8.33 -0.38 6.01
N VAL A 31 8.28 -1.15 4.93
CA VAL A 31 7.05 -1.41 4.15
C VAL A 31 6.02 -2.16 4.99
N LEU A 32 6.44 -3.18 5.75
CA LEU A 32 5.58 -3.94 6.66
C LEU A 32 5.14 -3.11 7.86
N ALA A 33 5.96 -2.20 8.38
CA ALA A 33 5.56 -1.27 9.43
C ALA A 33 4.56 -0.23 8.91
N GLY A 34 4.76 0.30 7.69
CA GLY A 34 3.80 1.19 7.03
C GLY A 34 2.48 0.48 6.71
N LEU A 35 2.54 -0.77 6.25
CA LEU A 35 1.36 -1.60 6.02
C LEU A 35 0.66 -1.97 7.33
N TYR A 36 1.40 -2.29 8.40
CA TYR A 36 0.85 -2.55 9.72
C TYR A 36 0.15 -1.32 10.29
N VAL A 37 0.78 -0.14 10.18
CA VAL A 37 0.18 1.13 10.59
C VAL A 37 -1.08 1.43 9.76
N ALA A 38 -1.08 1.22 8.44
CA ALA A 38 -2.27 1.43 7.62
C ALA A 38 -3.39 0.41 7.91
N VAL A 39 -3.06 -0.87 8.09
CA VAL A 39 -4.05 -1.93 8.37
C VAL A 39 -4.64 -1.82 9.78
N ILE A 40 -3.87 -1.33 10.76
CA ILE A 40 -4.34 -1.19 12.15
C ILE A 40 -4.90 0.20 12.46
N SER A 41 -4.42 1.26 11.80
CA SER A 41 -4.97 2.60 11.99
C SER A 41 -6.29 2.76 11.25
N ASP A 42 -6.47 2.11 10.09
CA ASP A 42 -7.70 2.20 9.31
C ASP A 42 -8.50 0.89 9.35
N PHE A 43 -9.57 0.89 10.16
CA PHE A 43 -10.60 -0.16 10.18
C PHE A 43 -11.13 -0.48 8.77
N SER A 44 -11.12 0.51 7.87
CA SER A 44 -11.53 0.40 6.47
C SER A 44 -10.64 -0.55 5.65
N VAL A 45 -9.35 -0.63 5.96
CA VAL A 45 -8.41 -1.53 5.26
C VAL A 45 -8.47 -2.93 5.84
N ALA A 46 -8.57 -3.04 7.17
CA ALA A 46 -8.66 -4.32 7.87
C ALA A 46 -9.84 -5.17 7.38
N TYR A 47 -11.04 -4.58 7.26
CA TYR A 47 -12.20 -5.36 6.81
C TYR A 47 -12.05 -5.83 5.37
N LYS A 48 -11.45 -5.04 4.46
CA LYS A 48 -11.26 -5.39 3.05
C LYS A 48 -10.34 -6.61 2.92
N VAL A 49 -9.24 -6.62 3.68
CA VAL A 49 -8.29 -7.74 3.72
C VAL A 49 -8.94 -8.98 4.33
N VAL A 50 -9.68 -8.86 5.42
CA VAL A 50 -10.41 -10.00 6.02
C VAL A 50 -11.45 -10.56 5.04
N LEU A 51 -12.09 -9.72 4.23
CA LEU A 51 -13.07 -10.15 3.23
C LEU A 51 -12.44 -10.91 2.04
N SER A 52 -11.21 -10.58 1.63
CA SER A 52 -10.54 -11.27 0.51
C SER A 52 -9.93 -12.62 0.91
N VAL A 53 -9.59 -12.82 2.18
CA VAL A 53 -8.97 -14.07 2.69
C VAL A 53 -9.82 -15.32 2.42
N PRO A 54 -11.15 -15.34 2.67
CA PRO A 54 -12.00 -16.49 2.33
C PRO A 54 -12.01 -16.80 0.84
N VAL A 55 -12.10 -15.79 -0.02
CA VAL A 55 -12.16 -15.98 -1.48
C VAL A 55 -10.84 -16.56 -1.99
N LEU A 56 -9.71 -16.06 -1.50
CA LEU A 56 -8.38 -16.61 -1.80
C LEU A 56 -8.23 -18.05 -1.32
N ALA A 57 -8.68 -18.36 -0.09
CA ALA A 57 -8.59 -19.71 0.47
C ALA A 57 -9.44 -20.71 -0.34
N PHE A 58 -10.66 -20.33 -0.72
CA PHE A 58 -11.52 -21.16 -1.57
C PHE A 58 -10.92 -21.36 -2.96
N SER A 59 -10.47 -20.30 -3.63
CA SER A 59 -9.87 -20.38 -4.96
C SER A 59 -8.60 -21.26 -4.99
N PHE A 60 -7.80 -21.22 -3.93
CA PHE A 60 -6.62 -22.08 -3.78
C PHE A 60 -6.99 -23.57 -3.65
N ILE A 61 -8.07 -23.90 -2.94
CA ILE A 61 -8.58 -25.27 -2.80
C ILE A 61 -9.05 -25.84 -4.14
N PHE A 62 -9.64 -25.02 -5.01
CA PHE A 62 -10.14 -25.42 -6.33
C PHE A 62 -9.09 -25.39 -7.46
N ARG A 63 -7.81 -25.09 -7.14
CA ARG A 63 -6.67 -25.15 -8.09
C ARG A 63 -6.80 -24.25 -9.34
N GLN A 64 -7.60 -23.18 -9.28
CA GLN A 64 -7.72 -22.20 -10.36
C GLN A 64 -6.67 -21.10 -10.20
N TRP A 65 -5.47 -21.33 -10.75
CA TRP A 65 -4.33 -20.41 -10.64
C TRP A 65 -4.60 -19.01 -11.23
N VAL A 66 -5.50 -18.92 -12.21
CA VAL A 66 -5.88 -17.65 -12.86
C VAL A 66 -6.69 -16.78 -11.89
N ASP A 67 -7.67 -17.37 -11.22
CA ASP A 67 -8.58 -16.71 -10.27
C ASP A 67 -7.79 -16.18 -9.05
N VAL A 68 -6.88 -16.97 -8.50
CA VAL A 68 -6.00 -16.55 -7.39
C VAL A 68 -5.11 -15.36 -7.80
N THR A 69 -4.53 -15.39 -9.00
CA THR A 69 -3.63 -14.32 -9.47
C THR A 69 -4.38 -13.01 -9.67
N LEU A 70 -5.61 -13.07 -10.21
CA LEU A 70 -6.43 -11.88 -10.41
C LEU A 70 -6.89 -11.28 -9.08
N ILE A 71 -7.32 -12.10 -8.12
CA ILE A 71 -7.72 -11.63 -6.78
C ILE A 71 -6.52 -11.01 -6.06
N LEU A 72 -5.34 -11.63 -6.15
CA LEU A 72 -4.13 -11.11 -5.53
C LEU A 72 -3.73 -9.76 -6.15
N LEU A 73 -3.78 -9.64 -7.47
CA LEU A 73 -3.47 -8.40 -8.18
C LEU A 73 -4.46 -7.29 -7.84
N ALA A 74 -5.77 -7.58 -7.88
CA ALA A 74 -6.82 -6.63 -7.55
C ALA A 74 -6.69 -6.14 -6.10
N THR A 75 -6.45 -7.06 -5.16
CA THR A 75 -6.26 -6.73 -3.73
C THR A 75 -4.99 -5.89 -3.53
N GLY A 76 -3.90 -6.25 -4.22
CA GLY A 76 -2.65 -5.48 -4.17
C GLY A 76 -2.82 -4.05 -4.70
N MET A 77 -3.49 -3.89 -5.84
CA MET A 77 -3.77 -2.58 -6.43
C MET A 77 -4.64 -1.71 -5.51
N MET A 78 -5.69 -2.31 -4.92
CA MET A 78 -6.54 -1.65 -3.93
C MET A 78 -5.73 -1.14 -2.73
N LEU A 79 -4.81 -1.97 -2.21
CA LEU A 79 -3.98 -1.60 -1.06
C LEU A 79 -3.03 -0.45 -1.39
N VAL A 80 -2.41 -0.48 -2.56
CA VAL A 80 -1.52 0.60 -3.01
C VAL A 80 -2.30 1.92 -3.15
N ALA A 81 -3.51 1.88 -3.70
CA ALA A 81 -4.34 3.07 -3.86
C ALA A 81 -4.72 3.69 -2.51
N GLU A 82 -5.11 2.87 -1.52
CA GLU A 82 -5.42 3.37 -0.18
C GLU A 82 -4.18 3.98 0.50
N LEU A 83 -3.03 3.29 0.41
CA LEU A 83 -1.78 3.78 0.98
C LEU A 83 -1.35 5.11 0.37
N PHE A 84 -1.56 5.29 -0.94
CA PHE A 84 -1.31 6.58 -1.59
C PHE A 84 -2.31 7.65 -1.15
N ASN A 85 -3.58 7.31 -0.94
CA ASN A 85 -4.55 8.26 -0.38
C ASN A 85 -4.08 8.77 1.00
N SER A 86 -3.79 7.87 1.94
CA SER A 86 -3.33 8.25 3.29
C SER A 86 -1.99 9.02 3.25
N ALA A 87 -1.07 8.64 2.36
CA ALA A 87 0.19 9.36 2.21
C ALA A 87 0.00 10.80 1.67
N ILE A 88 -0.93 10.99 0.74
CA ILE A 88 -1.28 12.31 0.21
C ILE A 88 -1.97 13.15 1.29
N GLU A 89 -2.90 12.59 2.05
CA GLU A 89 -3.54 13.26 3.18
C GLU A 89 -2.51 13.76 4.20
N ILE A 90 -1.60 12.89 4.65
CA ILE A 90 -0.53 13.24 5.60
C ILE A 90 0.39 14.32 5.03
N LEU A 91 0.74 14.23 3.74
CA LEU A 91 1.57 15.24 3.09
C LEU A 91 0.86 16.60 3.03
N CYS A 92 -0.42 16.61 2.68
CA CYS A 92 -1.24 17.81 2.66
C CYS A 92 -1.34 18.46 4.05
N ASP A 93 -1.58 17.65 5.09
CA ASP A 93 -1.64 18.11 6.48
C ASP A 93 -0.31 18.66 6.98
N PHE A 94 0.81 18.09 6.51
CA PHE A 94 2.14 18.58 6.84
C PHE A 94 2.49 19.90 6.13
N VAL A 95 2.04 20.09 4.88
CA VAL A 95 2.35 21.28 4.08
C VAL A 95 1.56 22.51 4.57
N GLU A 96 0.30 22.34 4.93
CA GLU A 96 -0.56 23.43 5.39
C GLU A 96 -1.49 22.93 6.49
N GLU A 97 -1.24 23.34 7.73
CA GLU A 97 -2.09 22.98 8.88
C GLU A 97 -3.45 23.72 8.89
N ARG A 98 -3.60 24.78 8.09
CA ARG A 98 -4.87 25.53 7.98
C ARG A 98 -5.66 24.99 6.79
N GLU A 99 -6.95 24.71 7.01
CA GLU A 99 -7.83 24.26 5.93
C GLU A 99 -7.96 25.33 4.82
N ASP A 100 -7.19 25.18 3.73
CA ASP A 100 -7.37 25.87 2.46
C ASP A 100 -8.21 24.97 1.53
N ASN A 101 -9.23 25.56 0.92
CA ASN A 101 -10.16 24.87 0.02
C ASN A 101 -9.47 24.17 -1.16
N ARG A 102 -8.28 24.65 -1.58
CA ARG A 102 -7.46 24.02 -2.64
C ARG A 102 -6.87 22.68 -2.22
N ILE A 103 -6.51 22.53 -0.95
CA ILE A 103 -5.98 21.28 -0.41
C ILE A 103 -7.09 20.24 -0.28
N GLY A 104 -8.31 20.69 0.05
CA GLY A 104 -9.51 19.86 0.02
C GLY A 104 -9.69 19.17 -1.33
N VAL A 105 -9.59 19.91 -2.44
CA VAL A 105 -9.70 19.33 -3.79
C VAL A 105 -8.64 18.26 -4.07
N ILE A 106 -7.41 18.42 -3.58
CA ILE A 106 -6.34 17.42 -3.76
C ILE A 106 -6.68 16.13 -3.00
N LYS A 107 -7.14 16.27 -1.75
CA LYS A 107 -7.58 15.14 -0.92
C LYS A 107 -8.79 14.44 -1.54
N ASP A 108 -9.75 15.19 -2.07
CA ASP A 108 -10.93 14.62 -2.75
C ASP A 108 -10.55 13.80 -3.98
N ILE A 109 -9.58 14.26 -4.77
CA ILE A 109 -9.08 13.52 -5.94
C ILE A 109 -8.37 12.23 -5.49
N ALA A 110 -7.56 12.29 -4.43
CA ALA A 110 -6.89 11.13 -3.86
C ALA A 110 -7.91 10.09 -3.33
N ALA A 111 -8.93 10.55 -2.61
CA ALA A 111 -10.00 9.71 -2.09
C ALA A 111 -10.81 9.09 -3.23
N ALA A 112 -11.09 9.84 -4.30
CA ALA A 112 -11.77 9.32 -5.49
C ALA A 112 -10.94 8.23 -6.19
N ALA A 113 -9.62 8.40 -6.31
CA ALA A 113 -8.74 7.40 -6.91
C ALA A 113 -8.72 6.09 -6.09
N ALA A 114 -8.61 6.19 -4.77
CA ALA A 114 -8.75 5.03 -3.88
C ALA A 114 -10.13 4.38 -4.00
N GLY A 115 -11.20 5.19 -4.02
CA GLY A 115 -12.59 4.75 -4.22
C GLY A 115 -12.79 3.92 -5.50
N ILE A 116 -12.24 4.38 -6.63
CA ILE A 116 -12.28 3.64 -7.91
C ILE A 116 -11.56 2.29 -7.77
N SER A 117 -10.40 2.27 -7.11
CA SER A 117 -9.64 1.04 -6.90
C SER A 117 -10.41 0.02 -6.05
N ILE A 118 -11.06 0.48 -4.97
CA ILE A 118 -11.93 -0.35 -4.13
C ILE A 118 -13.11 -0.89 -4.94
N PHE A 119 -13.72 -0.06 -5.78
CA PHE A 119 -14.85 -0.48 -6.61
C PHE A 119 -14.45 -1.60 -7.57
N VAL A 120 -13.33 -1.44 -8.29
CA VAL A 120 -12.80 -2.48 -9.19
C VAL A 120 -12.50 -3.76 -8.43
N TRP A 121 -11.85 -3.68 -7.27
CA TRP A 121 -11.56 -4.83 -6.42
C TRP A 121 -12.84 -5.56 -5.96
N ALA A 122 -13.86 -4.83 -5.53
CA ALA A 122 -15.13 -5.41 -5.11
C ALA A 122 -15.82 -6.14 -6.26
N VAL A 123 -15.82 -5.55 -7.46
CA VAL A 123 -16.35 -6.19 -8.68
C VAL A 123 -15.57 -7.47 -9.00
N THR A 124 -14.23 -7.44 -8.93
CA THR A 124 -13.40 -8.64 -9.13
C THR A 124 -13.78 -9.75 -8.16
N LEU A 125 -13.93 -9.46 -6.86
CA LEU A 125 -14.34 -10.47 -5.88
C LEU A 125 -15.73 -11.04 -6.15
N ILE A 126 -16.69 -10.21 -6.59
CA ILE A 126 -18.04 -10.67 -6.93
C ILE A 126 -18.01 -11.61 -8.14
N LEU A 127 -17.28 -11.24 -9.20
CA LEU A 127 -17.16 -12.05 -10.41
C LEU A 127 -16.49 -13.39 -10.12
N GLU A 128 -15.33 -13.39 -9.47
CA GLU A 128 -14.61 -14.61 -9.11
C GLU A 128 -15.42 -15.47 -8.12
N GLY A 129 -16.07 -14.85 -7.14
CA GLY A 129 -16.96 -15.55 -6.22
C GLY A 129 -18.15 -16.20 -6.93
N SER A 130 -18.74 -15.53 -7.92
CA SER A 130 -19.84 -16.09 -8.71
C SER A 130 -19.41 -17.27 -9.58
N HIS A 131 -18.19 -17.21 -10.14
CA HIS A 131 -17.61 -18.30 -10.93
C HIS A 131 -17.37 -19.54 -10.07
N LEU A 132 -16.78 -19.36 -8.89
CA LEU A 132 -16.58 -20.43 -7.90
C LEU A 132 -17.92 -21.04 -7.43
N TRP A 133 -18.94 -20.22 -7.20
CA TRP A 133 -20.26 -20.70 -6.78
C TRP A 133 -20.96 -21.55 -7.84
N GLN A 134 -20.80 -21.21 -9.12
CA GLN A 134 -21.34 -22.01 -10.23
C GLN A 134 -20.62 -23.36 -10.34
N LEU A 135 -19.30 -23.39 -10.18
CA LEU A 135 -18.51 -24.63 -10.16
C LEU A 135 -18.88 -25.55 -9.01
N LEU A 136 -19.25 -24.99 -7.85
CA LEU A 136 -19.69 -25.77 -6.68
C LEU A 136 -21.11 -26.34 -6.81
N LYS A 137 -21.91 -25.81 -7.74
CA LYS A 137 -23.30 -26.22 -8.00
C LYS A 137 -23.44 -27.26 -9.12
N ILE A 138 -22.34 -27.69 -9.74
CA ILE A 138 -22.26 -28.81 -10.69
C ILE A 138 -21.85 -30.07 -9.95
#